data_AF-A0A6B3GLG0-F1
#
_entry.id   AF-A0A6B3GLG0-F1
#
_cell.length_a   1.000
_cell.length_b   1.000
_cell.length_c   1.000
_cell.angle_alpha   90.00
_cell.angle_beta   90.00
_cell.angle_gamma   90.00
#
_symmetry.space_group_name_H-M   'P 1'
#
loop_
_entity.id
_entity.type
_entity.pdbx_description
1 polymer ?
#
loop_
_entity_poly.entity_id
_entity_poly.type
_entity_poly.pdbx_seq_one_letter_code
_entity_poly.pdbx_strand_id
1 'polypeptide(L)'
;MHEVDFLPVESESGMGSKSGDAIALRFTVEAEQRNAVMVIDGGFSHVGESLADHISQYYETDIVDLAISTHPDADHLNGLTTLIEKTQVKELLIHQPRLHTYDVSDFSNLEALDSLISLAKSRGVKITEPFTGLTRFGGQIAILGPTVEYYEDLLGQHLTEARGGLSHTSKSSFGSTVRDLLSRTLSYLPIETLGEDGETSPRNSTSAITLLREGSERLLFTGDSGIRALGKACDEYERIVGAFSAAPLNFFQAPHHGSR
;
A
#
# COMPACT_ATOMS: atom_id res chain seq x y z
N MET A 1 6.72 -6.81 -19.90
CA MET A 1 7.79 -7.36 -19.04
C MET A 1 7.81 -6.50 -17.79
N HIS A 2 7.87 -7.14 -16.63
CA HIS A 2 7.95 -6.44 -15.36
C HIS A 2 9.19 -6.85 -14.56
N GLU A 3 9.66 -5.92 -13.73
CA GLU A 3 10.70 -6.09 -12.71
C GLU A 3 10.15 -5.52 -11.40
N VAL A 4 10.41 -6.21 -10.30
CA VAL A 4 9.99 -5.84 -8.95
C VAL A 4 11.18 -6.00 -8.02
N ASP A 5 11.64 -4.89 -7.46
CA ASP A 5 12.82 -4.81 -6.60
C ASP A 5 12.41 -4.39 -5.19
N PHE A 6 12.65 -5.28 -4.22
CA PHE A 6 12.47 -5.00 -2.80
C PHE A 6 13.77 -4.45 -2.24
N LEU A 7 13.76 -3.21 -1.77
CA LEU A 7 14.93 -2.61 -1.15
C LEU A 7 14.97 -2.98 0.33
N PRO A 8 16.16 -3.28 0.89
CA PRO A 8 16.30 -3.56 2.31
C PRO A 8 15.96 -2.30 3.12
N VAL A 9 15.00 -2.40 4.03
CA VAL A 9 14.62 -1.32 4.94
C VAL A 9 15.13 -1.64 6.33
N GLU A 10 16.28 -1.07 6.68
CA GLU A 10 16.88 -1.19 8.02
C GLU A 10 16.97 0.18 8.68
N SER A 11 16.56 0.30 9.94
CA SER A 11 16.79 1.54 10.70
C SER A 11 18.29 1.76 10.92
N GLU A 12 18.77 3.01 10.85
CA GLU A 12 20.18 3.37 11.10
C GLU A 12 20.70 2.94 12.48
N SER A 13 19.82 2.71 13.46
CA SER A 13 20.15 2.20 14.79
C SER A 13 20.51 0.70 14.87
N GLY A 14 20.42 -0.04 13.76
CA GLY A 14 20.74 -1.47 13.70
C GLY A 14 19.65 -2.43 14.22
N MET A 15 19.74 -3.68 13.74
CA MET A 15 18.87 -4.86 13.91
C MET A 15 17.53 -4.68 14.68
N GLY A 16 16.43 -4.69 13.92
CA GLY A 16 15.18 -5.33 14.32
C GLY A 16 14.15 -4.53 15.09
N SER A 17 14.33 -3.21 15.28
CA SER A 17 13.35 -2.41 16.06
C SER A 17 12.32 -1.65 15.22
N LYS A 18 12.62 -1.34 13.94
CA LYS A 18 11.70 -0.71 12.99
C LYS A 18 11.98 -1.22 11.57
N SER A 19 10.93 -1.55 10.84
CA SER A 19 10.99 -2.13 9.50
C SER A 19 9.83 -1.55 8.70
N GLY A 20 10.06 -1.16 7.46
CA GLY A 20 9.00 -0.69 6.55
C GLY A 20 9.13 -1.33 5.17
N ASP A 21 8.28 -0.93 4.23
CA ASP A 21 8.32 -1.36 2.84
C ASP A 21 8.96 -0.27 1.96
N ALA A 22 9.76 -0.70 0.97
CA ALA A 22 10.29 0.14 -0.09
C ALA A 22 10.45 -0.71 -1.35
N ILE A 23 9.57 -0.52 -2.32
CA ILE A 23 9.47 -1.39 -3.50
C ILE A 23 9.55 -0.52 -4.75
N ALA A 24 10.52 -0.81 -5.62
CA ALA A 24 10.60 -0.24 -6.95
C ALA A 24 10.08 -1.23 -7.99
N LEU A 25 9.32 -0.74 -8.97
CA LEU A 25 8.77 -1.55 -10.05
C LEU A 25 8.98 -0.86 -11.38
N ARG A 26 9.33 -1.66 -12.40
CA ARG A 26 9.30 -1.25 -13.81
C ARG A 26 8.43 -2.22 -14.58
N PHE A 27 7.47 -1.73 -15.34
CA PHE A 27 6.59 -2.59 -16.16
C PHE A 27 6.23 -1.95 -17.49
N THR A 28 5.84 -2.77 -18.47
CA THR A 28 5.44 -2.27 -19.78
C THR A 28 3.98 -1.81 -19.74
N VAL A 29 3.74 -0.55 -20.10
CA VAL A 29 2.39 -0.02 -20.33
C VAL A 29 1.96 -0.39 -21.74
N GLU A 30 1.10 -1.40 -21.87
CA GLU A 30 0.76 -2.03 -23.15
C GLU A 30 0.15 -1.02 -24.14
N ALA A 31 -0.75 -0.16 -23.66
CA ALA A 31 -1.41 0.85 -24.49
C ALA A 31 -0.45 1.93 -25.01
N GLU A 32 0.66 2.17 -24.31
CA GLU A 32 1.60 3.26 -24.61
C GLU A 32 2.92 2.77 -25.21
N GLN A 33 3.16 1.45 -25.24
CA GLN A 33 4.38 0.82 -25.74
C GLN A 33 5.66 1.43 -25.13
N ARG A 34 5.60 1.74 -23.83
CA ARG A 34 6.73 2.25 -23.04
C ARG A 34 6.76 1.57 -21.68
N ASN A 35 7.90 1.66 -21.01
CA ASN A 35 7.97 1.29 -19.60
C ASN A 35 7.46 2.44 -18.71
N ALA A 36 6.83 2.06 -17.60
CA ALA A 36 6.51 2.95 -16.51
C ALA A 36 7.24 2.50 -15.24
N VAL A 37 7.59 3.48 -14.41
CA VAL A 37 8.19 3.24 -13.09
C VAL A 37 7.17 3.54 -12.01
N MET A 38 6.99 2.59 -11.09
CA MET A 38 6.16 2.75 -9.91
C MET A 38 6.98 2.49 -8.65
N VAL A 39 6.71 3.25 -7.59
CA VAL A 39 7.26 3.01 -6.26
C VAL A 39 6.12 2.80 -5.27
N ILE A 40 6.21 1.76 -4.46
CA ILE A 40 5.30 1.50 -3.34
C ILE A 40 6.10 1.63 -2.06
N ASP A 41 5.73 2.63 -1.26
CA ASP A 41 6.40 3.09 -0.04
C ASP A 41 7.88 3.45 -0.23
N GLY A 42 8.42 4.20 0.72
CA GLY A 42 9.77 4.77 0.62
C GLY A 42 10.76 4.26 1.66
N GLY A 43 10.31 3.53 2.68
CA GLY A 43 11.13 3.29 3.86
C GLY A 43 11.57 4.58 4.57
N PHE A 44 12.76 4.54 5.16
CA PHE A 44 13.44 5.70 5.74
C PHE A 44 14.07 6.61 4.67
N SER A 45 14.49 7.82 5.04
CA SER A 45 15.09 8.78 4.09
C SER A 45 16.28 8.23 3.30
N HIS A 46 17.21 7.50 3.94
CA HIS A 46 18.34 6.87 3.23
C HIS A 46 17.89 5.75 2.26
N VAL A 47 16.76 5.09 2.53
CA VAL A 47 16.15 4.14 1.59
C VAL A 47 15.52 4.89 0.42
N GLY A 48 14.92 6.05 0.66
CA GLY A 48 14.49 6.97 -0.40
C GLY A 48 15.62 7.41 -1.33
N GLU A 49 16.83 7.63 -0.80
CA GLU A 49 18.03 7.84 -1.62
C GLU A 49 18.38 6.60 -2.44
N SER A 50 18.38 5.43 -1.79
CA SER A 50 18.67 4.15 -2.44
C SER A 50 17.67 3.82 -3.55
N LEU A 51 16.38 4.17 -3.37
CA LEU A 51 15.34 4.06 -4.41
C LEU A 51 15.67 4.94 -5.61
N ALA A 52 16.00 6.22 -5.38
CA ALA A 52 16.34 7.15 -6.45
C ALA A 52 17.58 6.68 -7.23
N ASP A 53 18.60 6.21 -6.51
CA ASP A 53 19.84 5.67 -7.10
C ASP A 53 19.55 4.38 -7.90
N HIS A 54 18.73 3.47 -7.37
CA HIS A 54 18.34 2.24 -8.04
C HIS A 54 17.58 2.52 -9.34
N ILE A 55 16.59 3.42 -9.30
CA ILE A 55 15.79 3.81 -10.46
C ILE A 55 16.68 4.44 -11.53
N SER A 56 17.59 5.35 -11.14
CA SER A 56 18.55 5.95 -12.05
C SER A 56 19.49 4.92 -12.69
N GLN A 57 20.07 4.04 -11.87
CA GLN A 57 21.10 3.10 -12.31
C GLN A 57 20.55 1.92 -13.13
N TYR A 58 19.44 1.32 -12.70
CA TYR A 58 18.93 0.07 -13.28
C TYR A 58 17.72 0.27 -14.18
N TYR A 59 16.90 1.30 -13.90
CA TYR A 59 15.77 1.64 -14.77
C TYR A 59 16.11 2.71 -15.81
N GLU A 60 17.32 3.30 -15.72
CA GLU A 60 17.88 4.28 -16.66
C GLU A 60 16.98 5.52 -16.83
N THR A 61 16.34 5.95 -15.75
CA THR A 61 15.47 7.12 -15.73
C THR A 61 15.46 7.77 -14.35
N ASP A 62 15.08 9.04 -14.27
CA ASP A 62 14.75 9.76 -13.04
C ASP A 62 13.24 9.99 -12.90
N ILE A 63 12.43 9.45 -13.81
CA ILE A 63 10.98 9.61 -13.81
C ILE A 63 10.33 8.48 -13.02
N VAL A 64 9.50 8.86 -12.05
CA VAL A 64 8.59 7.94 -11.35
C VAL A 64 7.17 8.28 -11.80
N ASP A 65 6.54 7.41 -12.60
CA ASP A 65 5.20 7.67 -13.11
C ASP A 65 4.14 7.62 -11.99
N LEU A 66 4.34 6.78 -10.98
CA LEU A 66 3.41 6.61 -9.86
C LEU A 66 4.16 6.26 -8.58
N ALA A 67 4.04 7.10 -7.55
CA ALA A 67 4.43 6.76 -6.19
C ALA A 67 3.16 6.43 -5.38
N ILE A 68 3.20 5.42 -4.52
CA ILE A 68 2.08 5.02 -3.67
C ILE A 68 2.58 5.00 -2.22
N SER A 69 1.91 5.75 -1.34
CA SER A 69 2.00 5.54 0.10
C SER A 69 0.89 4.59 0.49
N THR A 70 1.24 3.40 0.99
CA THR A 70 0.25 2.40 1.39
C THR A 70 -0.51 2.90 2.61
N HIS A 71 0.19 3.38 3.63
CA HIS A 71 -0.38 3.90 4.87
C HIS A 71 0.53 4.99 5.47
N PRO A 72 0.04 5.82 6.42
CA PRO A 72 0.68 7.09 6.77
C PRO A 72 1.80 6.96 7.81
N ASP A 73 2.45 5.80 7.92
CA ASP A 73 3.50 5.52 8.91
C ASP A 73 4.80 6.23 8.56
N ALA A 74 5.49 6.73 9.60
CA ALA A 74 6.64 7.62 9.41
C ALA A 74 7.81 6.94 8.70
N ASP A 75 7.97 5.64 8.91
CA ASP A 75 8.93 4.75 8.23
C ASP A 75 8.52 4.37 6.81
N HIS A 76 7.46 4.97 6.26
CA HIS A 76 7.09 4.90 4.84
C HIS A 76 7.13 6.29 4.18
N LEU A 77 6.65 7.33 4.89
CA LEU A 77 6.54 8.70 4.38
C LEU A 77 7.89 9.41 4.18
N ASN A 78 8.87 9.11 5.04
CA ASN A 78 10.16 9.82 5.02
C ASN A 78 10.97 9.51 3.75
N GLY A 79 11.00 8.25 3.32
CA GLY A 79 11.66 7.87 2.06
C GLY A 79 10.93 8.41 0.83
N LEU A 80 9.59 8.46 0.83
CA LEU A 80 8.82 9.07 -0.27
C LEU A 80 9.08 10.58 -0.38
N THR A 81 9.29 11.26 0.73
CA THR A 81 9.71 12.67 0.75
C THR A 81 11.04 12.83 0.00
N THR A 82 12.05 12.04 0.36
CA THR A 82 13.36 12.06 -0.28
C THR A 82 13.29 11.67 -1.76
N LEU A 83 12.46 10.69 -2.13
CA LEU A 83 12.24 10.29 -3.51
C LEU A 83 11.69 11.46 -4.36
N ILE A 84 10.68 12.18 -3.87
CA ILE A 84 10.10 13.34 -4.57
C ILE A 84 11.11 14.49 -4.70
N GLU A 85 12.04 14.64 -3.76
CA GLU A 85 13.08 15.66 -3.87
C GLU A 85 14.10 15.36 -4.96
N LYS A 86 14.42 14.06 -5.15
CA LYS A 86 15.51 13.57 -6.02
C LYS A 86 15.06 13.10 -7.40
N THR A 87 13.79 12.80 -7.60
CA THR A 87 13.24 12.24 -8.86
C THR A 87 12.09 13.09 -9.39
N GLN A 88 11.74 12.89 -10.66
CA GLN A 88 10.56 13.48 -11.27
C GLN A 88 9.34 12.56 -11.06
N VAL A 89 8.69 12.69 -9.90
CA VAL A 89 7.43 11.99 -9.61
C VAL A 89 6.26 12.67 -10.34
N LYS A 90 5.48 11.92 -11.11
CA LYS A 90 4.30 12.46 -11.83
C LYS A 90 3.04 12.46 -10.99
N GLU A 91 2.80 11.39 -10.25
CA GLU A 91 1.63 11.23 -9.41
C GLU A 91 1.98 10.51 -8.10
N LEU A 92 1.44 11.01 -6.99
CA LEU A 92 1.49 10.40 -5.67
C LEU A 92 0.08 9.95 -5.29
N LEU A 93 -0.08 8.64 -5.03
CA LEU A 93 -1.26 8.11 -4.39
C LEU A 93 -1.06 8.09 -2.88
N ILE A 94 -1.93 8.81 -2.16
CA ILE A 94 -1.85 8.90 -0.70
C ILE A 94 -3.22 9.26 -0.12
N HIS A 95 -3.62 8.59 0.96
CA HIS A 95 -4.83 8.96 1.70
C HIS A 95 -4.66 10.29 2.44
N GLN A 96 -5.73 11.08 2.51
CA GLN A 96 -5.72 12.40 3.13
C GLN A 96 -6.78 12.46 4.25
N PRO A 97 -6.45 12.06 5.50
CA PRO A 97 -7.39 12.03 6.62
C PRO A 97 -8.21 13.32 6.80
N ARG A 98 -7.61 14.48 6.53
CA ARG A 98 -8.26 15.81 6.59
C ARG A 98 -9.44 15.99 5.63
N LEU A 99 -9.56 15.16 4.60
CA LEU A 99 -10.69 15.18 3.66
C LEU A 99 -11.88 14.34 4.14
N HIS A 100 -11.66 13.47 5.13
CA HIS A 100 -12.63 12.45 5.57
C HIS A 100 -13.19 12.71 6.96
N THR A 101 -12.56 13.57 7.76
CA THR A 101 -13.09 13.98 9.06
C THR A 101 -12.63 15.38 9.43
N TYR A 102 -13.46 16.10 10.18
CA TYR A 102 -13.18 17.46 10.65
C TYR A 102 -12.11 17.49 11.75
N ASP A 103 -12.02 16.41 12.54
CA ASP A 103 -11.18 16.36 13.72
C ASP A 103 -10.17 15.22 13.60
N VAL A 104 -8.98 15.58 13.14
CA VAL A 104 -7.80 14.69 13.01
C VAL A 104 -6.72 15.04 14.04
N SER A 105 -7.07 15.75 15.11
CA SER A 105 -6.11 16.26 16.09
C SER A 105 -5.26 15.17 16.75
N ASP A 106 -5.84 13.99 16.95
CA ASP A 106 -5.17 12.82 17.54
C ASP A 106 -4.55 11.88 16.48
N PHE A 107 -4.54 12.28 15.21
CA PHE A 107 -3.94 11.49 14.14
C PHE A 107 -2.41 11.59 14.19
N SER A 108 -1.74 10.47 14.50
CA SER A 108 -0.27 10.44 14.53
C SER A 108 0.32 10.63 13.13
N ASN A 109 1.48 11.30 13.05
CA ASN A 109 2.23 11.62 11.82
C ASN A 109 1.51 12.53 10.82
N LEU A 110 0.44 13.22 11.23
CA LEU A 110 -0.30 14.14 10.36
C LEU A 110 0.58 15.26 9.81
N GLU A 111 1.51 15.79 10.62
CA GLU A 111 2.45 16.84 10.18
C GLU A 111 3.41 16.35 9.10
N ALA A 112 3.90 15.11 9.22
CA ALA A 112 4.76 14.50 8.20
C ALA A 112 4.00 14.26 6.89
N LEU A 113 2.76 13.77 6.99
CA LEU A 113 1.85 13.61 5.86
C LEU A 113 1.56 14.94 5.15
N ASP A 114 1.18 15.97 5.92
CA ASP A 114 0.91 17.31 5.40
C ASP A 114 2.15 17.92 4.73
N SER A 115 3.34 17.67 5.30
CA SER A 115 4.62 18.11 4.75
C SER A 115 4.93 17.42 3.41
N LEU A 116 4.74 16.10 3.33
CA LEU A 116 4.90 15.33 2.08
C LEU A 116 3.93 15.83 1.00
N ILE A 117 2.65 16.00 1.34
CA ILE A 117 1.62 16.52 0.42
C ILE A 117 1.98 17.93 -0.06
N SER A 118 2.48 18.78 0.83
CA SER A 118 2.88 20.15 0.50
C SER A 118 4.11 20.17 -0.42
N LEU A 119 5.11 19.32 -0.15
CA LEU A 119 6.27 19.13 -1.01
C LEU A 119 5.83 18.65 -2.40
N ALA A 120 5.00 17.61 -2.47
CA ALA A 120 4.47 17.06 -3.72
C ALA A 120 3.76 18.14 -4.55
N LYS A 121 2.88 18.93 -3.92
CA LYS A 121 2.22 20.09 -4.57
C LYS A 121 3.22 21.12 -5.07
N SER A 122 4.24 21.46 -4.28
CA SER A 122 5.26 22.45 -4.66
C SER A 122 6.10 22.01 -5.86
N ARG A 123 6.23 20.68 -6.07
CA ARG A 123 6.93 20.06 -7.19
C ARG A 123 6.03 19.76 -8.39
N GLY A 124 4.75 20.12 -8.34
CA GLY A 124 3.79 19.86 -9.42
C GLY A 124 3.35 18.40 -9.54
N VAL A 125 3.58 17.58 -8.50
CA VAL A 125 3.15 16.18 -8.45
C VAL A 125 1.62 16.14 -8.30
N LYS A 126 0.95 15.36 -9.14
CA LYS A 126 -0.49 15.12 -8.99
C LYS A 126 -0.74 14.28 -7.74
N ILE A 127 -1.76 14.63 -6.95
CA ILE A 127 -2.12 13.89 -5.74
C ILE A 127 -3.51 13.29 -5.91
N THR A 128 -3.64 12.00 -5.63
CA THR A 128 -4.92 11.27 -5.68
C THR A 128 -5.03 10.30 -4.50
N GLU A 129 -6.22 10.08 -3.97
CA GLU A 129 -6.42 9.08 -2.90
C GLU A 129 -6.60 7.66 -3.49
N PRO A 130 -5.89 6.65 -2.96
CA PRO A 130 -5.94 5.28 -3.47
C PRO A 130 -7.15 4.53 -2.90
N PHE A 131 -8.34 4.83 -3.40
CA PHE A 131 -9.55 4.07 -3.05
C PHE A 131 -9.88 2.99 -4.07
N THR A 132 -10.59 1.95 -3.63
CA THR A 132 -11.10 0.86 -4.46
C THR A 132 -11.73 1.38 -5.76
N GLY A 133 -11.36 0.74 -6.88
CA GLY A 133 -11.85 1.09 -8.21
C GLY A 133 -11.03 2.15 -8.93
N LEU A 134 -10.06 2.79 -8.26
CA LEU A 134 -9.09 3.65 -8.92
C LEU A 134 -8.19 2.82 -9.85
N THR A 135 -8.05 3.25 -11.10
CA THR A 135 -7.17 2.60 -12.08
C THR A 135 -6.19 3.56 -12.73
N ARG A 136 -5.01 3.06 -13.12
CA ARG A 136 -4.01 3.78 -13.95
C ARG A 136 -3.51 2.89 -15.08
N PHE A 137 -2.83 3.51 -16.06
CA PHE A 137 -2.18 2.82 -17.18
C PHE A 137 -3.12 1.87 -17.92
N GLY A 138 -4.27 2.39 -18.38
CA GLY A 138 -5.28 1.60 -19.09
C GLY A 138 -5.93 0.49 -18.25
N GLY A 139 -5.81 0.53 -16.92
CA GLY A 139 -6.32 -0.50 -16.03
C GLY A 139 -5.26 -1.51 -15.58
N GLN A 140 -4.02 -1.43 -16.05
CA GLN A 140 -2.97 -2.33 -15.59
C GLN A 140 -2.70 -2.19 -14.09
N ILE A 141 -2.82 -0.97 -13.54
CA ILE A 141 -2.84 -0.75 -12.08
C ILE A 141 -4.29 -0.56 -11.63
N ALA A 142 -4.69 -1.29 -10.59
CA ALA A 142 -5.96 -1.13 -9.91
C ALA A 142 -5.77 -1.12 -8.39
N ILE A 143 -6.44 -0.21 -7.71
CA ILE A 143 -6.53 -0.22 -6.25
C ILE A 143 -7.74 -1.08 -5.85
N LEU A 144 -7.50 -2.10 -5.03
CA LEU A 144 -8.52 -3.04 -4.56
C LEU A 144 -9.08 -2.68 -3.19
N GLY A 145 -8.34 -1.88 -2.43
CA GLY A 145 -8.72 -1.44 -1.09
C GLY A 145 -7.85 -0.29 -0.60
N PRO A 146 -8.31 0.47 0.40
CA PRO A 146 -9.64 0.38 1.01
C PRO A 146 -10.74 1.06 0.16
N THR A 147 -12.02 0.78 0.44
CA THR A 147 -13.11 1.65 -0.01
C THR A 147 -13.16 2.92 0.86
N VAL A 148 -13.76 4.00 0.37
CA VAL A 148 -13.93 5.25 1.15
C VAL A 148 -14.64 4.97 2.48
N GLU A 149 -15.77 4.25 2.44
CA GLU A 149 -16.56 3.90 3.63
C GLU A 149 -15.76 3.07 4.65
N TYR A 150 -14.92 2.14 4.18
CA TYR A 150 -14.11 1.30 5.05
C TYR A 150 -12.95 2.11 5.67
N TYR A 151 -12.33 2.99 4.88
CA TYR A 151 -11.31 3.91 5.35
C TYR A 151 -11.85 4.85 6.44
N GLU A 152 -13.04 5.44 6.24
CA GLU A 152 -13.67 6.34 7.20
C GLU A 152 -14.04 5.65 8.51
N ASP A 153 -14.54 4.41 8.46
CA ASP A 153 -14.78 3.57 9.65
C ASP A 153 -13.49 3.34 10.45
N LEU A 154 -12.42 2.93 9.78
CA LEU A 154 -11.12 2.68 10.40
C LEU A 154 -10.48 3.96 10.96
N LEU A 155 -10.60 5.07 10.23
CA LEU A 155 -10.13 6.38 10.69
C LEU A 155 -10.84 6.80 11.99
N GLY A 156 -12.16 6.62 12.06
CA GLY A 156 -12.95 6.88 13.27
C GLY A 156 -12.54 6.01 14.46
N GLN A 157 -12.29 4.71 14.22
CA GLN A 157 -11.78 3.79 15.24
C GLN A 157 -10.40 4.23 15.75
N HIS A 158 -9.47 4.55 14.85
CA HIS A 158 -8.12 5.01 15.19
C HIS A 158 -8.14 6.27 16.06
N LEU A 159 -8.94 7.27 15.68
CA LEU A 159 -9.07 8.51 16.46
C LEU A 159 -9.70 8.27 17.83
N THR A 160 -10.65 7.34 17.94
CA THR A 160 -11.27 6.96 19.22
C THR A 160 -10.28 6.26 20.14
N GLU A 161 -9.46 5.36 19.60
CA GLU A 161 -8.41 4.66 20.33
C GLU A 161 -7.32 5.63 20.80
N ALA A 162 -6.89 6.56 19.95
CA ALA A 162 -5.92 7.59 20.30
C ALA A 162 -6.39 8.50 21.45
N ARG A 163 -7.72 8.72 21.56
CA ARG A 163 -8.36 9.49 22.66
C ARG A 163 -8.49 8.73 23.97
N GLY A 164 -8.01 7.49 24.04
CA GLY A 164 -8.16 6.63 25.21
C GLY A 164 -9.58 6.07 25.40
N GLY A 165 -10.41 6.10 24.35
CA GLY A 165 -11.68 5.38 24.34
C GLY A 165 -11.43 3.87 24.39
N LEU A 166 -12.12 3.15 25.28
CA LEU A 166 -12.15 1.68 25.24
C LEU A 166 -12.68 1.26 23.86
N SER A 167 -11.82 0.67 23.04
CA SER A 167 -12.21 0.06 21.76
C SER A 167 -13.35 -0.92 22.04
N HIS A 168 -14.54 -0.61 21.53
CA HIS A 168 -15.67 -1.52 21.56
C HIS A 168 -15.34 -2.67 20.61
N THR A 169 -14.62 -3.67 21.13
CA THR A 169 -14.46 -4.98 20.50
C THR A 169 -15.84 -5.61 20.43
N SER A 170 -16.55 -5.30 19.35
CA SER A 170 -17.78 -6.00 18.99
C SER A 170 -17.37 -7.43 18.66
N LYS A 171 -17.46 -8.30 19.67
CA LYS A 171 -17.40 -9.76 19.53
C LYS A 171 -18.52 -10.21 18.59
N SER A 172 -18.30 -10.11 17.30
CA SER A 172 -19.12 -10.77 16.29
C SER A 172 -18.42 -12.03 15.82
N SER A 173 -19.20 -13.01 15.40
CA SER A 173 -18.81 -14.36 14.96
C SER A 173 -17.94 -14.32 13.69
N PHE A 174 -16.72 -13.78 13.80
CA PHE A 174 -15.90 -13.36 12.67
C PHE A 174 -14.90 -14.43 12.18
N GLY A 175 -14.60 -15.41 13.05
CA GLY A 175 -13.65 -16.47 12.73
C GLY A 175 -14.09 -17.37 11.56
N SER A 176 -15.39 -17.52 11.29
CA SER A 176 -15.88 -18.36 10.18
C SER A 176 -15.71 -17.70 8.82
N THR A 177 -16.01 -16.41 8.68
CA THR A 177 -15.87 -15.68 7.39
C THR A 177 -14.40 -15.46 7.05
N VAL A 178 -13.58 -15.17 8.06
CA VAL A 178 -12.12 -15.10 7.93
C VAL A 178 -11.56 -16.46 7.50
N ARG A 179 -11.97 -17.56 8.13
CA ARG A 179 -11.57 -18.92 7.71
C ARG A 179 -12.07 -19.31 6.32
N ASP A 180 -13.25 -18.89 5.90
CA ASP A 180 -13.76 -19.14 4.55
C ASP A 180 -12.99 -18.34 3.49
N LEU A 181 -12.65 -17.10 3.79
CA LEU A 181 -11.87 -16.25 2.89
C LEU A 181 -10.40 -16.66 2.83
N LEU A 182 -9.81 -16.96 3.98
CA LEU A 182 -8.51 -17.59 4.10
C LEU A 182 -8.54 -18.94 3.37
N SER A 183 -9.46 -19.87 3.60
CA SER A 183 -9.45 -21.16 2.88
C SER A 183 -9.61 -21.04 1.34
N ARG A 184 -10.39 -20.06 0.86
CA ARG A 184 -10.50 -19.71 -0.57
C ARG A 184 -9.21 -19.18 -1.18
N THR A 185 -8.40 -18.46 -0.40
CA THR A 185 -7.17 -17.80 -0.85
C THR A 185 -5.92 -18.60 -0.51
N LEU A 186 -5.81 -19.18 0.70
CA LEU A 186 -4.78 -20.10 1.22
C LEU A 186 -4.56 -21.35 0.36
N SER A 187 -5.58 -21.81 -0.38
CA SER A 187 -5.39 -22.93 -1.32
C SER A 187 -4.48 -22.54 -2.51
N TYR A 188 -4.36 -21.24 -2.79
CA TYR A 188 -3.64 -20.67 -3.93
C TYR A 188 -2.55 -19.67 -3.52
N LEU A 189 -2.50 -19.25 -2.25
CA LEU A 189 -1.49 -18.37 -1.67
C LEU A 189 -0.53 -19.21 -0.79
N PRO A 190 0.79 -19.09 -0.96
CA PRO A 190 1.75 -19.75 -0.08
C PRO A 190 1.80 -19.02 1.25
N ILE A 191 1.08 -19.49 2.26
CA ILE A 191 1.04 -18.82 3.57
C ILE A 191 1.11 -19.85 4.70
N GLU A 192 2.34 -20.14 5.14
CA GLU A 192 2.62 -20.61 6.51
C GLU A 192 2.90 -19.43 7.46
N THR A 193 2.74 -18.18 7.01
CA THR A 193 3.25 -16.96 7.66
C THR A 193 2.20 -16.01 8.23
N LEU A 194 0.91 -16.20 8.02
CA LEU A 194 -0.13 -15.42 8.71
C LEU A 194 -0.60 -16.21 9.93
N GLY A 195 -0.43 -15.67 11.14
CA GLY A 195 -0.98 -16.27 12.36
C GLY A 195 -2.51 -16.36 12.31
N GLU A 196 -3.09 -17.32 13.03
CA GLU A 196 -4.56 -17.51 13.08
C GLU A 196 -5.31 -16.28 13.64
N ASP A 197 -4.57 -15.36 14.28
CA ASP A 197 -5.07 -14.15 14.96
C ASP A 197 -4.61 -12.84 14.28
N GLY A 198 -4.37 -12.84 12.95
CA GLY A 198 -3.81 -11.71 12.16
C GLY A 198 -4.61 -10.38 12.14
N GLU A 199 -5.00 -9.89 13.32
CA GLU A 199 -5.49 -8.55 13.59
C GLU A 199 -4.31 -7.58 13.53
N THR A 200 -4.31 -6.71 12.52
CA THR A 200 -3.42 -5.55 12.45
C THR A 200 -4.12 -4.32 13.03
N SER A 201 -3.37 -3.23 13.27
CA SER A 201 -3.98 -2.00 13.77
C SER A 201 -5.05 -1.45 12.80
N PRO A 202 -6.09 -0.73 13.27
CA PRO A 202 -7.04 -0.07 12.37
C PRO A 202 -6.37 0.82 11.33
N ARG A 203 -5.22 1.40 11.68
CA ARG A 203 -4.38 2.22 10.82
C ARG A 203 -3.75 1.44 9.68
N ASN A 204 -3.13 0.29 9.96
CA ASN A 204 -2.55 -0.59 8.94
C ASN A 204 -3.64 -1.23 8.06
N SER A 205 -4.86 -1.38 8.58
CA SER A 205 -6.01 -1.80 7.79
C SER A 205 -6.49 -0.75 6.78
N THR A 206 -5.93 0.46 6.79
CA THR A 206 -6.15 1.48 5.75
C THR A 206 -5.17 1.38 4.57
N SER A 207 -4.26 0.40 4.58
CA SER A 207 -3.26 0.24 3.52
C SER A 207 -3.87 0.15 2.13
N ALA A 208 -3.30 0.90 1.18
CA ALA A 208 -3.63 0.80 -0.23
C ALA A 208 -3.22 -0.57 -0.79
N ILE A 209 -4.19 -1.41 -1.14
CA ILE A 209 -3.95 -2.72 -1.76
C ILE A 209 -3.92 -2.54 -3.27
N THR A 210 -2.77 -2.80 -3.87
CA THR A 210 -2.50 -2.50 -5.29
C THR A 210 -2.32 -3.77 -6.10
N LEU A 211 -3.04 -3.87 -7.21
CA LEU A 211 -2.92 -4.94 -8.19
C LEU A 211 -2.26 -4.40 -9.47
N LEU A 212 -1.18 -5.06 -9.90
CA LEU A 212 -0.63 -4.92 -11.25
C LEU A 212 -1.06 -6.11 -12.12
N ARG A 213 -1.55 -5.80 -13.32
CA ARG A 213 -1.95 -6.74 -14.36
C ARG A 213 -1.12 -6.51 -15.61
N GLU A 214 -0.43 -7.55 -16.08
CA GLU A 214 0.35 -7.55 -17.32
C GLU A 214 0.07 -8.84 -18.10
N GLY A 215 -0.69 -8.76 -19.18
CA GLY A 215 -1.23 -9.95 -19.85
C GLY A 215 -1.96 -10.90 -18.88
N SER A 216 -1.45 -12.11 -18.72
CA SER A 216 -1.97 -13.11 -17.77
C SER A 216 -1.37 -13.01 -16.37
N GLU A 217 -0.32 -12.20 -16.17
CA GLU A 217 0.37 -12.06 -14.90
C GLU A 217 -0.40 -11.12 -13.97
N ARG A 218 -0.52 -11.51 -12.69
CA ARG A 218 -1.11 -10.69 -11.64
C ARG A 218 -0.20 -10.63 -10.42
N LEU A 219 0.15 -9.41 -10.03
CA LEU A 219 1.00 -9.13 -8.88
C LEU A 219 0.20 -8.31 -7.87
N LEU A 220 0.05 -8.83 -6.66
CA LEU A 220 -0.69 -8.18 -5.59
C LEU A 220 0.27 -7.66 -4.51
N PHE A 221 0.15 -6.37 -4.21
CA PHE A 221 0.88 -5.67 -3.16
C PHE A 221 -0.11 -5.26 -2.08
N THR A 222 0.07 -5.75 -0.87
CA THR A 222 -0.94 -5.61 0.20
C THR A 222 -0.63 -4.48 1.18
N GLY A 223 0.60 -3.99 1.19
CA GLY A 223 1.10 -3.17 2.29
C GLY A 223 0.85 -3.92 3.62
N ASP A 224 0.40 -3.21 4.64
CA ASP A 224 0.23 -3.76 5.99
C ASP A 224 -1.21 -4.23 6.29
N SER A 225 -1.97 -4.45 5.22
CA SER A 225 -3.38 -4.81 5.29
C SER A 225 -3.64 -6.05 6.15
N GLY A 226 -4.58 -5.91 7.10
CA GLY A 226 -5.08 -7.04 7.88
C GLY A 226 -6.06 -7.89 7.11
N ILE A 227 -6.41 -9.04 7.69
CA ILE A 227 -7.27 -10.06 7.06
C ILE A 227 -8.62 -9.47 6.56
N ARG A 228 -9.24 -8.54 7.31
CA ARG A 228 -10.50 -7.90 6.90
C ARG A 228 -10.35 -7.06 5.63
N ALA A 229 -9.26 -6.31 5.52
CA ALA A 229 -8.95 -5.50 4.34
C ALA A 229 -8.62 -6.40 3.13
N LEU A 230 -7.81 -7.45 3.35
CA LEU A 230 -7.50 -8.45 2.35
C LEU A 230 -8.75 -9.16 1.82
N GLY A 231 -9.72 -9.46 2.69
CA GLY A 231 -10.97 -10.06 2.25
C GLY A 231 -11.78 -9.20 1.31
N LYS A 232 -11.89 -7.90 1.60
CA LYS A 232 -12.53 -6.94 0.71
C LYS A 232 -11.79 -6.80 -0.63
N ALA A 233 -10.46 -6.82 -0.59
CA ALA A 233 -9.66 -6.80 -1.82
C ALA A 233 -9.80 -8.08 -2.66
N CYS A 234 -10.01 -9.24 -2.02
CA CYS A 234 -10.31 -10.49 -2.74
C CYS A 234 -11.66 -10.41 -3.44
N ASP A 235 -12.69 -9.91 -2.78
CA ASP A 235 -14.01 -9.70 -3.39
C ASP A 235 -13.90 -8.76 -4.60
N GLU A 236 -13.13 -7.68 -4.48
CA GLU A 236 -12.88 -6.75 -5.58
C GLU A 236 -12.06 -7.37 -6.71
N TYR A 237 -11.05 -8.18 -6.39
CA TYR A 237 -10.27 -8.93 -7.38
C TYR A 237 -11.17 -9.85 -8.20
N GLU A 238 -12.00 -10.66 -7.53
CA GLU A 238 -12.90 -11.59 -8.22
C GLU A 238 -13.93 -10.85 -9.08
N ARG A 239 -14.32 -9.64 -8.65
CA ARG A 239 -15.22 -8.77 -9.42
C ARG A 239 -14.59 -8.23 -10.70
N ILE A 240 -13.32 -7.82 -10.69
CA ILE A 240 -12.67 -7.14 -11.83
C ILE A 240 -11.79 -8.03 -12.69
N VAL A 241 -11.34 -9.18 -12.17
CA VAL A 241 -10.48 -10.14 -12.86
C VAL A 241 -11.21 -11.47 -13.10
N GLY A 242 -11.99 -11.92 -12.13
CA GLY A 242 -12.61 -13.24 -12.09
C GLY A 242 -12.06 -14.12 -10.98
N ALA A 243 -12.65 -15.31 -10.80
CA ALA A 243 -12.28 -16.23 -9.73
C ALA A 243 -10.78 -16.57 -9.74
N PHE A 244 -10.15 -16.61 -8.56
CA PHE A 244 -8.72 -16.94 -8.41
C PHE A 244 -8.34 -18.30 -9.03
N SER A 245 -9.26 -19.26 -9.07
CA SER A 245 -9.03 -20.58 -9.69
C SER A 245 -8.84 -20.51 -11.21
N ALA A 246 -9.44 -19.52 -11.87
CA ALA A 246 -9.28 -19.27 -13.31
C ALA A 246 -8.21 -18.21 -13.59
N ALA A 247 -8.00 -17.30 -12.64
CA ALA A 247 -7.06 -16.20 -12.73
C ALA A 247 -6.22 -16.10 -11.45
N PRO A 248 -5.23 -16.99 -11.25
CA PRO A 248 -4.41 -16.99 -10.04
C PRO A 248 -3.44 -15.80 -10.02
N LEU A 249 -2.95 -15.48 -8.82
CA LEU A 249 -1.85 -14.55 -8.64
C LEU A 249 -0.52 -15.22 -9.01
N ASN A 250 0.35 -14.45 -9.65
CA ASN A 250 1.72 -14.84 -9.98
C ASN A 250 2.70 -14.35 -8.92
N PHE A 251 2.36 -13.25 -8.26
CA PHE A 251 3.13 -12.67 -7.16
C PHE A 251 2.20 -12.15 -6.07
N PHE A 252 2.64 -12.29 -4.82
CA PHE A 252 1.94 -11.81 -3.65
C PHE A 252 2.97 -11.28 -2.64
N GLN A 253 2.96 -9.98 -2.38
CA GLN A 253 3.66 -9.43 -1.23
C GLN A 253 2.82 -9.74 0.02
N ALA A 254 3.37 -10.51 0.94
CA ALA A 254 2.72 -10.77 2.21
C ALA A 254 2.74 -9.51 3.08
N PRO A 255 1.66 -9.22 3.84
CA PRO A 255 1.63 -8.03 4.67
C PRO A 255 2.74 -8.02 5.72
N HIS A 256 3.50 -6.93 5.77
CA HIS A 256 4.70 -6.80 6.59
C HIS A 256 4.43 -6.82 8.10
N HIS A 257 3.26 -6.31 8.51
CA HIS A 257 2.79 -6.39 9.90
C HIS A 257 1.61 -7.35 10.12
N GLY A 258 0.98 -7.85 9.05
CA GLY A 258 -0.08 -8.86 9.16
C GLY A 258 0.43 -10.29 9.36
N SER A 259 1.74 -10.53 9.19
CA SER A 259 2.38 -11.85 9.27
C SER A 259 2.93 -12.22 10.66
N ARG A 260 2.39 -11.66 11.74
CA ARG A 260 2.74 -12.03 13.12
C ARG A 260 1.70 -12.93 13.75
#